data_AF-A0A936JTU9-F1
#
_entry.id   AF-A0A936JTU9-F1
#
_cell.length_a   1.000
_cell.length_b   1.000
_cell.length_c   1.000
_cell.angle_alpha   90.00
_cell.angle_beta   90.00
_cell.angle_gamma   90.00
#
_symmetry.space_group_name_H-M   'P 1'
#
loop_
_entity.id
_entity.type
_entity.pdbx_description
1 polymer ?
#
loop_
_entity_poly.entity_id
_entity_poly.type
_entity_poly.pdbx_seq_one_letter_code
_entity_poly.pdbx_strand_id
1 'polypeptide(L)'
;MHLRMERMRMDVVSDCVLPPAACRDEETLRVFIQTRISPNAWPILSPLLRRTVLAEGIDLEASRRFAMDADAMERLVRVFYTRMSRIERVLGFDNAFHRALHNHEVLLRLLLLEWPDTTAPPEHIRRAALCVHPTIDSIASVVKEALATLLEMGVPSAVLARDVLAAAGHDYGHSGGTDRLDPSGTPAPFTHEEMAEKHVAPIGLEFGMPVALVLESMAGIRATTFHSRPGRDRIHAATEFERKLTLADIMGCILPPHLWLTHVGAPVLLEKLPVWRRRLAQLPHELRAIDTQLADANLGNAERTRLVAERELLGAEDARIIKHIEEWFRSERGFFSFIESARLSTVARAHELWGDILREKILLMDRVIERRDLLEPLVAQGFAFLESYAQLLANAKDIRDVVASRDIDPRLSEILTMFLPEKLAPTAG
;
A
#
# COMPACT_ATOMS: atom_id res chain seq x y z
N MET A 1 52.34 4.03 42.42
CA MET A 1 52.07 3.78 40.98
C MET A 1 51.36 2.43 40.88
N HIS A 2 50.04 2.38 41.00
CA HIS A 2 49.05 2.59 39.94
C HIS A 2 49.35 1.78 38.68
N LEU A 3 48.65 0.65 38.54
CA LEU A 3 47.82 0.33 37.37
C LEU A 3 46.99 -0.93 37.71
N ARG A 4 45.81 -0.69 38.29
CA ARG A 4 44.70 -1.64 38.26
C ARG A 4 44.26 -1.74 36.80
N MET A 5 44.58 -2.85 36.15
CA MET A 5 43.85 -3.26 34.95
C MET A 5 42.47 -3.72 35.40
N GLU A 6 41.55 -2.77 35.52
CA GLU A 6 40.13 -3.08 35.41
C GLU A 6 39.89 -3.64 34.00
N ARG A 7 39.86 -4.97 33.90
CA ARG A 7 39.09 -5.62 32.84
C ARG A 7 37.64 -5.24 33.07
N MET A 8 37.21 -4.13 32.47
CA MET A 8 35.83 -4.02 32.02
C MET A 8 35.58 -5.26 31.18
N ARG A 9 34.83 -6.22 31.73
CA ARG A 9 34.03 -7.11 30.91
C ARG A 9 33.15 -6.16 30.10
N MET A 10 33.55 -5.88 28.87
CA MET A 10 32.56 -5.67 27.82
C MET A 10 31.81 -7.00 27.79
N ASP A 11 30.73 -7.07 28.56
CA ASP A 11 29.73 -8.10 28.36
C ASP A 11 29.45 -8.07 26.86
N VAL A 12 29.78 -9.19 26.21
CA VAL A 12 29.52 -9.40 24.80
C VAL A 12 28.04 -9.14 24.64
N VAL A 13 27.69 -7.99 24.05
CA VAL A 13 26.36 -7.72 23.52
C VAL A 13 26.11 -8.90 22.61
N SER A 14 25.24 -9.82 23.03
CA SER A 14 24.83 -10.93 22.18
C SER A 14 24.39 -10.33 20.86
N ASP A 15 24.76 -10.92 19.74
CA ASP A 15 24.36 -10.44 18.41
C ASP A 15 22.85 -10.28 18.25
N CYS A 16 22.06 -10.89 19.16
CA CYS A 16 20.61 -10.85 19.21
C CYS A 16 20.01 -9.91 20.28
N VAL A 17 20.80 -9.26 21.14
CA VAL A 17 20.27 -8.44 22.25
C VAL A 17 20.99 -7.12 22.35
N LEU A 18 20.26 -6.01 22.24
CA LEU A 18 20.75 -4.67 22.56
C LEU A 18 20.18 -4.22 23.91
N PRO A 19 20.99 -4.12 24.98
CA PRO A 19 20.48 -3.78 26.31
C PRO A 19 20.03 -2.30 26.41
N PRO A 20 19.13 -1.96 27.36
CA PRO A 20 18.59 -0.61 27.54
C PRO A 20 19.64 0.50 27.59
N ALA A 21 20.78 0.23 28.25
CA ALA A 21 21.87 1.20 28.38
C ALA A 21 22.50 1.55 27.02
N ALA A 22 22.66 0.56 26.14
CA ALA A 22 23.23 0.74 24.79
C ALA A 22 22.22 1.44 23.85
N CYS A 23 20.92 1.24 24.04
CA CYS A 23 19.88 1.93 23.28
C CYS A 23 19.85 3.46 23.47
N ARG A 24 20.52 4.00 24.50
CA ARG A 24 20.65 5.44 24.72
C ARG A 24 21.63 6.11 23.77
N ASP A 25 22.56 5.35 23.21
CA ASP A 25 23.41 5.82 22.12
C ASP A 25 22.68 5.66 20.79
N GLU A 26 22.34 6.78 20.17
CA GLU A 26 21.50 6.81 18.97
C GLU A 26 22.18 6.12 17.79
N GLU A 27 23.49 6.26 17.67
CA GLU A 27 24.26 5.62 16.61
C GLU A 27 24.30 4.10 16.77
N THR A 28 24.59 3.61 17.99
CA THR A 28 24.53 2.17 18.29
C THR A 28 23.13 1.60 18.04
N LEU A 29 22.07 2.29 18.49
CA LEU A 29 20.69 1.87 18.27
C LEU A 29 20.34 1.81 16.78
N ARG A 30 20.69 2.86 16.02
CA ARG A 30 20.47 2.95 14.58
C ARG A 30 21.17 1.80 13.85
N VAL A 31 22.47 1.61 14.11
CA VAL A 31 23.26 0.54 13.48
C VAL A 31 22.66 -0.83 13.80
N PHE A 32 22.28 -1.09 15.04
CA PHE A 32 21.66 -2.36 15.42
C PHE A 32 20.34 -2.59 14.67
N ILE A 33 19.43 -1.60 14.65
CA ILE A 33 18.14 -1.73 13.96
C ILE A 33 18.33 -1.96 12.46
N GLN A 34 19.17 -1.15 11.81
CA GLN A 34 19.35 -1.21 10.36
C GLN A 34 20.02 -2.52 9.92
N THR A 35 20.88 -3.10 10.76
CA THR A 35 21.63 -4.32 10.42
C THR A 35 20.93 -5.60 10.85
N ARG A 36 20.16 -5.58 11.95
CA ARG A 36 19.58 -6.78 12.55
C ARG A 36 18.07 -6.91 12.38
N ILE A 37 17.35 -5.82 12.11
CA ILE A 37 15.90 -5.83 11.88
C ILE A 37 15.60 -5.48 10.42
N SER A 38 15.78 -4.21 10.07
CA SER A 38 15.60 -3.71 8.70
C SER A 38 16.08 -2.26 8.63
N PRO A 39 16.70 -1.83 7.51
CA PRO A 39 16.99 -0.41 7.29
C PRO A 39 15.73 0.46 7.37
N ASN A 40 14.57 -0.11 7.01
CA ASN A 40 13.28 0.60 6.99
C ASN A 40 12.65 0.73 8.38
N ALA A 41 13.14 0.02 9.41
CA ALA A 41 12.68 0.20 10.79
C ALA A 41 13.22 1.50 11.43
N TRP A 42 14.11 2.23 10.76
CA TRP A 42 14.67 3.51 11.22
C TRP A 42 14.20 4.69 10.35
N PRO A 43 13.97 5.89 10.90
CA PRO A 43 13.98 6.27 12.33
C PRO A 43 12.81 5.68 13.12
N ILE A 44 12.82 5.74 14.45
CA ILE A 44 11.63 5.43 15.28
C ILE A 44 10.89 6.73 15.59
N LEU A 45 9.67 6.89 15.06
CA LEU A 45 8.82 8.08 15.22
C LEU A 45 7.78 7.91 16.33
N SER A 46 7.44 6.67 16.71
CA SER A 46 6.49 6.43 17.81
C SER A 46 7.11 6.75 19.18
N PRO A 47 6.60 7.74 19.93
CA PRO A 47 7.16 8.08 21.23
C PRO A 47 7.02 6.96 22.26
N LEU A 48 5.92 6.18 22.17
CA LEU A 48 5.72 5.04 23.06
C LEU A 48 6.76 3.95 22.77
N LEU A 49 6.92 3.56 21.50
CA LEU A 49 7.89 2.55 21.10
C LEU A 49 9.32 2.97 21.49
N ARG A 50 9.68 4.25 21.27
CA ARG A 50 10.98 4.78 21.69
C ARG A 50 11.18 4.68 23.21
N ARG A 51 10.17 5.01 24.02
CA ARG A 51 10.25 4.84 25.48
C ARG A 51 10.43 3.38 25.88
N THR A 52 9.70 2.46 25.25
CA THR A 52 9.81 1.03 25.52
C THR A 52 11.20 0.49 25.15
N VAL A 53 11.73 0.84 23.97
CA VAL A 53 13.11 0.51 23.55
C VAL A 53 14.13 0.98 24.59
N LEU A 54 14.00 2.22 25.08
CA LEU A 54 14.93 2.78 26.07
C LEU A 54 14.80 2.15 27.47
N ALA A 55 13.63 1.58 27.79
CA ALA A 55 13.37 0.95 29.07
C ALA A 55 13.77 -0.53 29.09
N GLU A 56 13.46 -1.25 28.02
CA GLU A 56 13.53 -2.73 27.95
C GLU A 56 14.69 -3.22 27.06
N GLY A 57 15.22 -2.36 26.19
CA GLY A 57 16.17 -2.77 25.16
C GLY A 57 15.48 -3.43 23.97
N ILE A 58 16.26 -4.13 23.15
CA ILE A 58 15.78 -4.91 22.02
C ILE A 58 16.32 -6.33 22.15
N ASP A 59 15.44 -7.32 22.27
CA ASP A 59 15.77 -8.75 22.28
C ASP A 59 15.14 -9.42 21.06
N LEU A 60 15.96 -9.86 20.10
CA LEU A 60 15.51 -10.55 18.89
C LEU A 60 15.03 -11.99 19.20
N GLU A 61 15.53 -12.62 20.28
CA GLU A 61 15.08 -13.93 20.72
C GLU A 61 13.70 -13.85 21.38
N ALA A 62 13.32 -12.68 21.93
CA ALA A 62 11.97 -12.47 22.43
C ALA A 62 10.91 -12.64 21.32
N SER A 63 11.19 -12.15 20.11
CA SER A 63 10.31 -12.37 18.95
C SER A 63 10.15 -13.85 18.61
N ARG A 64 11.23 -14.64 18.71
CA ARG A 64 11.21 -16.08 18.40
C ARG A 64 10.44 -16.91 19.43
N ARG A 65 10.41 -16.46 20.70
CA ARG A 65 9.68 -17.11 21.80
C ARG A 65 8.24 -16.62 21.91
N PHE A 66 7.86 -15.57 21.18
CA PHE A 66 6.52 -15.01 21.23
C PHE A 66 5.49 -16.02 20.71
N ALA A 67 4.40 -16.13 21.47
CA ALA A 67 3.28 -17.01 21.17
C ALA A 67 1.97 -16.21 21.17
N MET A 68 1.18 -16.37 20.13
CA MET A 68 -0.17 -15.81 20.04
C MET A 68 -1.06 -16.81 19.30
N ASP A 69 -2.25 -17.07 19.85
CA ASP A 69 -3.23 -17.95 19.21
C ASP A 69 -4.08 -17.19 18.17
N ALA A 70 -4.79 -17.95 17.32
CA ALA A 70 -5.64 -17.38 16.27
C ALA A 70 -6.78 -16.51 16.84
N ASP A 71 -7.29 -16.82 18.04
CA ASP A 71 -8.32 -16.01 18.70
C ASP A 71 -7.80 -14.64 19.11
N ALA A 72 -6.57 -14.56 19.62
CA ALA A 72 -5.90 -13.31 19.96
C ALA A 72 -5.59 -12.47 18.72
N MET A 73 -5.16 -13.12 17.62
CA MET A 73 -4.96 -12.45 16.34
C MET A 73 -6.28 -11.95 15.73
N GLU A 74 -7.39 -12.71 15.85
CA GLU A 74 -8.71 -12.23 15.44
C GLU A 74 -9.14 -11.00 16.26
N ARG A 75 -8.91 -11.02 17.58
CA ARG A 75 -9.16 -9.85 18.44
C ARG A 75 -8.33 -8.65 17.99
N LEU A 76 -7.07 -8.86 17.62
CA LEU A 76 -6.19 -7.81 17.09
C LEU A 76 -6.75 -7.22 15.79
N VAL A 77 -7.15 -8.07 14.84
CA VAL A 77 -7.82 -7.68 13.58
C VAL A 77 -9.04 -6.79 13.85
N ARG A 78 -9.91 -7.19 14.78
CA ARG A 78 -11.13 -6.44 15.13
C ARG A 78 -10.84 -5.13 15.84
N VAL A 79 -9.79 -5.07 16.68
CA VAL A 79 -9.33 -3.83 17.31
C VAL A 79 -8.84 -2.85 16.26
N PHE A 80 -8.06 -3.31 15.27
CA PHE A 80 -7.61 -2.47 14.15
C PHE A 80 -8.80 -1.88 13.38
N TYR A 81 -9.73 -2.73 12.95
CA TYR A 81 -10.92 -2.30 12.24
C TYR A 81 -11.67 -1.21 13.01
N THR A 82 -11.92 -1.44 14.31
CA THR A 82 -12.68 -0.53 15.17
C THR A 82 -11.95 0.81 15.35
N ARG A 83 -10.64 0.79 15.60
CA ARG A 83 -9.84 2.00 15.81
C ARG A 83 -9.70 2.81 14.52
N MET A 84 -9.44 2.16 13.39
CA MET A 84 -9.33 2.82 12.09
C MET A 84 -10.67 3.42 11.65
N SER A 85 -11.77 2.66 11.74
CA SER A 85 -13.12 3.16 11.42
C SER A 85 -13.52 4.37 12.28
N ARG A 86 -13.08 4.39 13.55
CA ARG A 86 -13.28 5.55 14.42
C ARG A 86 -12.48 6.76 13.95
N ILE A 87 -11.22 6.57 13.55
CA ILE A 87 -10.36 7.65 13.05
C ILE A 87 -10.91 8.21 11.75
N GLU A 88 -11.26 7.36 10.79
CA GLU A 88 -11.88 7.78 9.53
C GLU A 88 -13.11 8.67 9.79
N ARG A 89 -13.99 8.23 10.69
CA ARG A 89 -15.18 9.00 11.08
C ARG A 89 -14.85 10.33 11.76
N VAL A 90 -13.90 10.35 12.70
CA VAL A 90 -13.52 11.54 13.47
C VAL A 90 -12.82 12.57 12.58
N LEU A 91 -12.00 12.12 11.65
CA LEU A 91 -11.27 12.97 10.71
C LEU A 91 -12.08 13.30 9.45
N GLY A 92 -13.26 12.70 9.28
CA GLY A 92 -14.10 12.88 8.10
C GLY A 92 -13.45 12.34 6.82
N PHE A 93 -12.63 11.29 6.94
CA PHE A 93 -12.05 10.62 5.78
C PHE A 93 -13.11 9.73 5.14
N ASP A 94 -13.47 10.04 3.90
CA ASP A 94 -14.42 9.28 3.08
C ASP A 94 -13.68 8.76 1.83
N ASN A 95 -12.75 7.84 2.07
CA ASN A 95 -11.97 7.20 1.02
C ASN A 95 -12.88 6.25 0.22
N ALA A 96 -12.69 6.21 -1.09
CA ALA A 96 -13.43 5.29 -1.95
C ALA A 96 -12.84 3.86 -1.87
N PHE A 97 -11.51 3.75 -1.76
CA PHE A 97 -10.74 2.51 -1.75
C PHE A 97 -10.06 2.25 -0.41
N HIS A 98 -9.22 3.19 0.07
CA HIS A 98 -8.37 3.00 1.27
C HIS A 98 -9.19 3.12 2.56
N ARG A 99 -10.14 2.20 2.74
CA ARG A 99 -11.04 2.07 3.91
C ARG A 99 -10.48 1.03 4.87
N ALA A 100 -10.91 1.06 6.13
CA ALA A 100 -10.51 0.08 7.14
C ALA A 100 -10.60 -1.40 6.71
N LEU A 101 -11.57 -1.76 5.85
CA LEU A 101 -11.70 -3.14 5.34
C LEU A 101 -10.56 -3.55 4.41
N HIS A 102 -10.01 -2.62 3.63
CA HIS A 102 -8.95 -2.89 2.66
C HIS A 102 -7.73 -3.54 3.32
N ASN A 103 -7.35 -3.06 4.51
CA ASN A 103 -6.23 -3.60 5.29
C ASN A 103 -6.38 -5.09 5.61
N HIS A 104 -7.61 -5.56 5.79
CA HIS A 104 -7.90 -6.95 6.08
C HIS A 104 -7.90 -7.80 4.79
N GLU A 105 -8.23 -7.22 3.65
CA GLU A 105 -8.07 -7.88 2.35
C GLU A 105 -6.59 -8.05 2.01
N VAL A 106 -5.75 -7.05 2.30
CA VAL A 106 -4.29 -7.15 2.19
C VAL A 106 -3.75 -8.22 3.14
N LEU A 107 -4.23 -8.28 4.38
CA LEU A 107 -3.86 -9.34 5.32
C LEU A 107 -4.18 -10.73 4.76
N LEU A 108 -5.37 -10.96 4.22
CA LEU A 108 -5.73 -12.25 3.67
C LEU A 108 -4.81 -12.67 2.52
N ARG A 109 -4.43 -11.73 1.64
CA ARG A 109 -3.46 -11.97 0.56
C ARG A 109 -2.05 -12.26 1.09
N LEU A 110 -1.63 -11.57 2.14
CA LEU A 110 -0.34 -11.81 2.79
C LEU A 110 -0.30 -13.21 3.42
N LEU A 111 -1.38 -13.65 4.08
CA LEU A 111 -1.46 -14.98 4.67
C LEU A 111 -1.36 -16.10 3.62
N LEU A 112 -1.87 -15.89 2.40
CA LEU A 112 -1.65 -16.84 1.31
C LEU A 112 -0.18 -16.97 0.89
N LEU A 113 0.63 -15.91 1.05
CA LEU A 113 2.07 -15.92 0.80
C LEU A 113 2.89 -16.53 1.94
N GLU A 114 2.29 -16.70 3.11
CA GLU A 114 2.90 -17.44 4.24
C GLU A 114 2.59 -18.93 4.21
N TRP A 115 1.75 -19.37 3.27
CA TRP A 115 1.41 -20.78 3.14
C TRP A 115 2.65 -21.60 2.74
N PRO A 116 2.97 -22.70 3.44
CA PRO A 116 4.14 -23.52 3.12
C PRO A 116 4.12 -24.03 1.67
N ASP A 117 5.26 -23.93 0.98
CA ASP A 117 5.41 -24.29 -0.45
C ASP A 117 4.99 -25.73 -0.78
N THR A 118 5.08 -26.63 0.19
CA THR A 118 4.73 -28.05 0.05
C THR A 118 3.22 -28.30 0.00
N THR A 119 2.40 -27.30 0.30
CA THR A 119 0.95 -27.47 0.45
C THR A 119 0.19 -26.35 -0.26
N ALA A 120 -0.88 -26.70 -0.98
CA ALA A 120 -1.78 -25.71 -1.56
C ALA A 120 -2.71 -25.10 -0.48
N PRO A 121 -2.98 -23.79 -0.51
CA PRO A 121 -4.01 -23.20 0.34
C PRO A 121 -5.39 -23.81 0.04
N PRO A 122 -6.25 -23.99 1.05
CA PRO A 122 -7.64 -24.39 0.85
C PRO A 122 -8.35 -23.48 -0.16
N GLU A 123 -9.12 -24.10 -1.04
CA GLU A 123 -9.73 -23.40 -2.18
C GLU A 123 -10.66 -22.26 -1.78
N HIS A 124 -11.37 -22.38 -0.65
CA HIS A 124 -12.25 -21.33 -0.15
C HIS A 124 -11.48 -20.13 0.39
N ILE A 125 -10.31 -20.32 1.01
CA ILE A 125 -9.43 -19.23 1.47
C ILE A 125 -8.81 -18.52 0.26
N ARG A 126 -8.34 -19.30 -0.73
CA ARG A 126 -7.82 -18.75 -1.99
C ARG A 126 -8.87 -17.91 -2.71
N ARG A 127 -10.11 -18.40 -2.80
CA ARG A 127 -11.23 -17.65 -3.40
C ARG A 127 -11.61 -16.41 -2.61
N ALA A 128 -11.56 -16.45 -1.28
CA ALA A 128 -11.87 -15.29 -0.44
C ALA A 128 -10.91 -14.11 -0.70
N ALA A 129 -9.64 -14.36 -1.02
CA ALA A 129 -8.70 -13.30 -1.41
C ALA A 129 -9.06 -12.60 -2.74
N LEU A 130 -9.95 -13.21 -3.54
CA LEU A 130 -10.48 -12.71 -4.82
C LEU A 130 -11.90 -12.15 -4.69
N CYS A 131 -12.40 -11.99 -3.47
CA CYS A 131 -13.72 -11.45 -3.18
C CYS A 131 -13.64 -10.06 -2.55
N VAL A 132 -14.75 -9.34 -2.62
CA VAL A 132 -14.94 -8.06 -1.93
C VAL A 132 -15.78 -8.33 -0.68
N HIS A 133 -15.26 -7.93 0.47
CA HIS A 133 -15.89 -8.21 1.75
C HIS A 133 -16.72 -7.00 2.20
N PRO A 134 -18.05 -7.14 2.41
CA PRO A 134 -18.89 -6.01 2.77
C PRO A 134 -18.76 -5.59 4.23
N THR A 135 -18.24 -6.47 5.09
CA THR A 135 -18.17 -6.26 6.55
C THR A 135 -16.95 -6.92 7.16
N ILE A 136 -16.54 -6.44 8.34
CA ILE A 136 -15.46 -7.06 9.10
C ILE A 136 -15.77 -8.52 9.48
N ASP A 137 -17.03 -8.84 9.77
CA ASP A 137 -17.41 -10.21 10.15
C ASP A 137 -17.22 -11.19 8.99
N SER A 138 -17.49 -10.75 7.76
CA SER A 138 -17.32 -11.58 6.58
C SER A 138 -15.85 -11.94 6.29
N ILE A 139 -14.90 -11.06 6.59
CA ILE A 139 -13.47 -11.29 6.34
C ILE A 139 -12.75 -11.87 7.57
N ALA A 140 -13.09 -11.41 8.77
CA ALA A 140 -12.45 -11.85 10.01
C ALA A 140 -12.59 -13.35 10.23
N SER A 141 -13.73 -13.95 9.86
CA SER A 141 -13.93 -15.40 9.95
C SER A 141 -12.92 -16.18 9.09
N VAL A 142 -12.73 -15.75 7.83
CA VAL A 142 -11.81 -16.44 6.90
C VAL A 142 -10.35 -16.17 7.28
N VAL A 143 -10.04 -14.95 7.70
CA VAL A 143 -8.71 -14.60 8.22
C VAL A 143 -8.36 -15.44 9.44
N LYS A 144 -9.28 -15.59 10.40
CA LYS A 144 -9.08 -16.44 11.58
C LYS A 144 -8.82 -17.90 11.18
N GLU A 145 -9.61 -18.43 10.25
CA GLU A 145 -9.43 -19.79 9.75
C GLU A 145 -8.05 -19.95 9.11
N ALA A 146 -7.64 -19.03 8.24
CA ALA A 146 -6.31 -19.04 7.62
C ALA A 146 -5.19 -19.00 8.68
N LEU A 147 -5.31 -18.13 9.68
CA LEU A 147 -4.34 -18.04 10.77
C LEU A 147 -4.25 -19.35 11.57
N ALA A 148 -5.39 -19.95 11.92
CA ALA A 148 -5.43 -21.21 12.64
C ALA A 148 -4.77 -22.34 11.83
N THR A 149 -5.09 -22.45 10.55
CA THR A 149 -4.48 -23.46 9.68
C THR A 149 -2.97 -23.25 9.53
N LEU A 150 -2.50 -22.01 9.35
CA LEU A 150 -1.07 -21.70 9.26
C LEU A 150 -0.33 -22.07 10.56
N LEU A 151 -0.93 -21.80 11.72
CA LEU A 151 -0.39 -22.23 13.02
C LEU A 151 -0.29 -23.76 13.13
N GLU A 152 -1.34 -24.48 12.72
CA GLU A 152 -1.35 -25.96 12.71
C GLU A 152 -0.28 -26.54 11.77
N MET A 153 -0.01 -25.85 10.66
CA MET A 153 1.05 -26.20 9.71
C MET A 153 2.46 -25.82 10.19
N GLY A 154 2.59 -25.21 11.37
CA GLY A 154 3.88 -24.88 11.99
C GLY A 154 4.46 -23.53 11.60
N VAL A 155 3.68 -22.65 10.95
CA VAL A 155 4.12 -21.26 10.74
C VAL A 155 4.23 -20.58 12.12
N PRO A 156 5.38 -19.96 12.47
CA PRO A 156 5.55 -19.39 13.80
C PRO A 156 4.53 -18.28 14.07
N SER A 157 3.90 -18.31 15.24
CA SER A 157 2.90 -17.29 15.59
C SER A 157 3.45 -15.86 15.59
N ALA A 158 4.75 -15.66 15.82
CA ALA A 158 5.40 -14.36 15.71
C ALA A 158 5.34 -13.81 14.27
N VAL A 159 5.55 -14.66 13.26
CA VAL A 159 5.42 -14.30 11.83
C VAL A 159 4.00 -13.83 11.55
N LEU A 160 3.01 -14.62 11.96
CA LEU A 160 1.60 -14.28 11.74
C LEU A 160 1.16 -13.03 12.50
N ALA A 161 1.63 -12.84 13.74
CA ALA A 161 1.32 -11.63 14.51
C ALA A 161 1.94 -10.37 13.89
N ARG A 162 3.19 -10.46 13.38
CA ARG A 162 3.82 -9.39 12.59
C ARG A 162 3.01 -9.06 11.35
N ASP A 163 2.57 -10.07 10.62
CA ASP A 163 1.82 -9.91 9.37
C ASP A 163 0.45 -9.27 9.64
N VAL A 164 -0.24 -9.70 10.70
CA VAL A 164 -1.48 -9.06 11.18
C VAL A 164 -1.21 -7.59 11.52
N LEU A 165 -0.18 -7.30 12.31
CA LEU A 165 0.11 -5.93 12.74
C LEU A 165 0.45 -5.02 11.56
N ALA A 166 1.26 -5.51 10.62
CA ALA A 166 1.70 -4.74 9.47
C ALA A 166 0.59 -4.55 8.44
N ALA A 167 -0.10 -5.61 8.02
CA ALA A 167 -1.15 -5.52 7.01
C ALA A 167 -2.37 -4.75 7.55
N ALA A 168 -2.80 -4.99 8.79
CA ALA A 168 -3.91 -4.25 9.39
C ALA A 168 -3.59 -2.76 9.61
N GLY A 169 -2.29 -2.42 9.69
CA GLY A 169 -1.80 -1.08 9.96
C GLY A 169 -1.30 -0.28 8.75
N HIS A 170 -1.14 -0.89 7.57
CA HIS A 170 -0.38 -0.27 6.48
C HIS A 170 -0.99 1.05 5.96
N ASP A 171 -2.32 1.11 5.81
CA ASP A 171 -3.06 2.33 5.45
C ASP A 171 -3.73 3.01 6.64
N TYR A 172 -3.24 2.79 7.86
CA TYR A 172 -3.87 3.35 9.04
C TYR A 172 -3.87 4.89 9.01
N GLY A 173 -5.07 5.48 8.90
CA GLY A 173 -5.25 6.93 8.78
C GLY A 173 -4.94 7.49 7.39
N HIS A 174 -4.96 6.66 6.34
CA HIS A 174 -4.86 7.11 4.96
C HIS A 174 -6.01 8.08 4.62
N SER A 175 -5.72 9.17 3.90
CA SER A 175 -6.69 10.22 3.56
C SER A 175 -7.09 10.25 2.07
N GLY A 176 -6.70 9.22 1.32
CA GLY A 176 -6.87 9.12 -0.15
C GLY A 176 -5.82 9.87 -0.96
N GLY A 177 -5.06 10.78 -0.32
CA GLY A 177 -3.97 11.53 -0.93
C GLY A 177 -2.61 10.84 -0.81
N THR A 178 -1.82 10.82 -1.89
CA THR A 178 -0.44 10.28 -1.88
C THR A 178 0.61 11.23 -1.31
N ASP A 179 0.32 12.54 -1.23
CA ASP A 179 1.36 13.57 -1.10
C ASP A 179 1.13 14.56 0.04
N ARG A 180 0.89 14.06 1.26
CA ARG A 180 0.68 14.91 2.46
C ARG A 180 -0.44 15.94 2.27
N LEU A 181 -1.41 15.70 1.41
CA LEU A 181 -2.53 16.61 1.23
C LEU A 181 -3.78 15.92 1.75
N ASP A 182 -4.57 16.65 2.54
CA ASP A 182 -5.94 16.26 2.79
C ASP A 182 -6.77 16.34 1.47
N PRO A 183 -8.03 15.87 1.47
CA PRO A 183 -8.87 15.96 0.27
C PRO A 183 -9.04 17.39 -0.28
N SER A 184 -8.85 18.43 0.55
CA SER A 184 -8.91 19.84 0.16
C SER A 184 -7.62 20.36 -0.48
N GLY A 185 -6.50 19.64 -0.34
CA GLY A 185 -5.20 20.06 -0.84
C GLY A 185 -4.32 20.77 0.20
N THR A 186 -4.70 20.71 1.49
CA THR A 186 -3.94 21.31 2.59
C THR A 186 -2.92 20.31 3.14
N PRO A 187 -1.71 20.72 3.54
CA PRO A 187 -0.74 19.83 4.18
C PRO A 187 -1.34 19.09 5.39
N ALA A 188 -1.46 17.77 5.28
CA ALA A 188 -1.80 16.90 6.40
C ALA A 188 -0.63 16.90 7.41
N PRO A 189 -0.92 16.92 8.72
CA PRO A 189 0.11 17.07 9.75
C PRO A 189 1.06 15.88 9.85
N PHE A 190 0.66 14.70 9.34
CA PHE A 190 1.44 13.47 9.33
C PHE A 190 1.24 12.73 8.01
N THR A 191 2.27 12.02 7.55
CA THR A 191 2.11 11.02 6.47
C THR A 191 1.36 9.79 6.98
N HIS A 192 0.80 8.95 6.09
CA HIS A 192 0.14 7.72 6.54
C HIS A 192 1.13 6.78 7.25
N GLU A 193 2.42 6.76 6.89
CA GLU A 193 3.43 5.95 7.60
C GLU A 193 3.73 6.51 8.99
N GLU A 194 3.74 7.84 9.14
CA GLU A 194 3.91 8.52 10.43
C GLU A 194 2.68 8.29 11.34
N MET A 195 1.47 8.29 10.76
CA MET A 195 0.23 7.95 11.45
C MET A 195 0.22 6.48 11.86
N ALA A 196 0.54 5.59 10.92
CA ALA A 196 0.61 4.16 11.15
C ALA A 196 1.58 3.86 12.29
N GLU A 197 2.82 4.37 12.26
CA GLU A 197 3.75 4.06 13.34
C GLU A 197 3.29 4.58 14.71
N LYS A 198 2.75 5.80 14.78
CA LYS A 198 2.29 6.39 16.05
C LYS A 198 1.11 5.66 16.66
N HIS A 199 0.28 5.00 15.85
CA HIS A 199 -0.97 4.39 16.31
C HIS A 199 -0.99 2.87 16.27
N VAL A 200 -0.28 2.25 15.32
CA VAL A 200 -0.16 0.80 15.15
C VAL A 200 0.83 0.22 16.16
N ALA A 201 1.99 0.85 16.38
CA ALA A 201 2.98 0.34 17.33
C ALA A 201 2.43 0.18 18.76
N PRO A 202 1.68 1.14 19.34
CA PRO A 202 1.03 0.95 20.63
C PRO A 202 0.09 -0.27 20.69
N ILE A 203 -0.65 -0.55 19.62
CA ILE A 203 -1.57 -1.69 19.58
C ILE A 203 -0.77 -3.01 19.69
N GLY A 204 0.33 -3.13 18.94
CA GLY A 204 1.20 -4.31 19.05
C GLY A 204 1.74 -4.52 20.47
N LEU A 205 2.22 -3.45 21.10
CA LEU A 205 2.71 -3.47 22.49
C LEU A 205 1.61 -3.84 23.49
N GLU A 206 0.39 -3.31 23.33
CA GLU A 206 -0.78 -3.64 24.16
C GLU A 206 -1.16 -5.13 24.07
N PHE A 207 -0.89 -5.77 22.92
CA PHE A 207 -1.09 -7.20 22.70
C PHE A 207 0.12 -8.05 23.11
N GLY A 208 1.11 -7.45 23.79
CA GLY A 208 2.28 -8.15 24.33
C GLY A 208 3.36 -8.49 23.29
N MET A 209 3.29 -7.93 22.08
CA MET A 209 4.31 -8.16 21.06
C MET A 209 5.64 -7.52 21.49
N PRO A 210 6.78 -8.24 21.39
CA PRO A 210 8.10 -7.68 21.71
C PRO A 210 8.46 -6.51 20.80
N VAL A 211 9.29 -5.60 21.32
CA VAL A 211 9.79 -4.41 20.60
C VAL A 211 10.37 -4.75 19.21
N ALA A 212 11.17 -5.82 19.12
CA ALA A 212 11.76 -6.26 17.85
C ALA A 212 10.70 -6.62 16.81
N LEU A 213 9.63 -7.31 17.21
CA LEU A 213 8.54 -7.72 16.33
C LEU A 213 7.69 -6.52 15.87
N VAL A 214 7.46 -5.57 16.77
CA VAL A 214 6.77 -4.31 16.43
C VAL A 214 7.60 -3.51 15.44
N LEU A 215 8.92 -3.39 15.63
CA LEU A 215 9.82 -2.69 14.71
C LEU A 215 9.86 -3.34 13.32
N GLU A 216 9.89 -4.67 13.24
CA GLU A 216 9.80 -5.39 11.97
C GLU A 216 8.49 -5.08 11.24
N SER A 217 7.37 -5.07 11.97
CA SER A 217 6.06 -4.71 11.42
C SER A 217 6.05 -3.28 10.87
N MET A 218 6.69 -2.33 11.56
CA MET A 218 6.79 -0.93 11.10
C MET A 218 7.66 -0.80 9.84
N ALA A 219 8.71 -1.61 9.71
CA ALA A 219 9.50 -1.69 8.48
C ALA A 219 8.65 -2.18 7.30
N GLY A 220 7.81 -3.19 7.53
CA GLY A 220 6.81 -3.67 6.57
C GLY A 220 5.89 -2.55 6.08
N ILE A 221 5.22 -1.87 7.01
CA ILE A 221 4.31 -0.76 6.69
C ILE A 221 5.00 0.32 5.85
N ARG A 222 6.26 0.64 6.13
CA ARG A 222 6.98 1.66 5.34
C ARG A 222 7.31 1.18 3.93
N ALA A 223 7.57 -0.11 3.76
CA ALA A 223 7.95 -0.69 2.47
C ALA A 223 6.80 -0.74 1.44
N THR A 224 5.55 -0.53 1.86
CA THR A 224 4.39 -0.46 0.94
C THR A 224 4.33 0.85 0.14
N THR A 225 5.24 1.81 0.35
CA THR A 225 5.22 3.04 -0.46
C THR A 225 5.67 2.84 -1.92
N PHE A 226 4.74 3.03 -2.86
CA PHE A 226 5.03 2.87 -4.29
C PHE A 226 5.69 4.06 -4.97
N HIS A 227 5.51 5.28 -4.46
CA HIS A 227 5.95 6.50 -5.12
C HIS A 227 7.15 7.14 -4.42
N SER A 228 8.11 7.62 -5.21
CA SER A 228 9.15 8.52 -4.71
C SER A 228 8.51 9.85 -4.34
N ARG A 229 8.82 10.36 -3.15
CA ARG A 229 8.34 11.66 -2.68
C ARG A 229 9.39 12.73 -3.03
N PRO A 230 8.99 13.94 -3.45
CA PRO A 230 9.95 15.03 -3.61
C PRO A 230 10.79 15.21 -2.33
N GLY A 231 12.12 15.13 -2.47
CA GLY A 231 13.07 15.30 -1.36
C GLY A 231 13.24 14.10 -0.41
N ARG A 232 12.67 12.93 -0.73
CA ARG A 232 12.95 11.67 0.00
C ARG A 232 13.15 10.52 -0.99
N ASP A 233 14.20 9.74 -0.79
CA ASP A 233 14.42 8.53 -1.56
C ASP A 233 13.23 7.57 -1.41
N ARG A 234 13.00 6.80 -2.47
CA ARG A 234 11.97 5.76 -2.45
C ARG A 234 12.34 4.69 -1.42
N ILE A 235 11.39 4.31 -0.57
CA ILE A 235 11.56 3.18 0.34
C ILE A 235 11.47 1.89 -0.48
N HIS A 236 12.43 0.99 -0.29
CA HIS A 236 12.49 -0.29 -0.98
C HIS A 236 12.39 -1.42 0.02
N ALA A 237 11.61 -2.44 -0.32
CA ALA A 237 11.54 -3.67 0.47
C ALA A 237 12.94 -4.31 0.59
N ALA A 238 13.48 -4.34 1.81
CA ALA A 238 14.80 -4.87 2.11
C ALA A 238 14.75 -6.37 2.48
N THR A 239 13.67 -6.79 3.14
CA THR A 239 13.46 -8.16 3.61
C THR A 239 12.46 -8.92 2.74
N GLU A 240 12.39 -10.25 2.90
CA GLU A 240 11.39 -11.07 2.21
C GLU A 240 9.97 -10.72 2.66
N PHE A 241 9.76 -10.55 3.96
CA PHE A 241 8.51 -10.08 4.53
C PHE A 241 8.04 -8.76 3.90
N GLU A 242 8.93 -7.76 3.82
CA GLU A 242 8.60 -6.49 3.19
C GLU A 242 8.18 -6.68 1.72
N ARG A 243 8.86 -7.56 0.97
CA ARG A 243 8.48 -7.88 -0.42
C ARG A 243 7.10 -8.53 -0.51
N LYS A 244 6.79 -9.48 0.39
CA LYS A 244 5.48 -10.14 0.47
C LYS A 244 4.38 -9.14 0.78
N LEU A 245 4.57 -8.25 1.77
CA LEU A 245 3.59 -7.25 2.14
C LEU A 245 3.38 -6.22 1.03
N THR A 246 4.45 -5.67 0.44
CA THR A 246 4.36 -4.76 -0.72
C THR A 246 3.62 -5.43 -1.88
N LEU A 247 3.84 -6.72 -2.10
CA LEU A 247 3.10 -7.48 -3.10
C LEU A 247 1.62 -7.63 -2.70
N ALA A 248 1.31 -8.08 -1.48
CA ALA A 248 -0.06 -8.29 -1.02
C ALA A 248 -0.92 -7.02 -1.14
N ASP A 249 -0.32 -5.85 -0.90
CA ASP A 249 -0.93 -4.52 -1.04
C ASP A 249 -1.34 -4.23 -2.50
N ILE A 250 -0.39 -4.23 -3.45
CA ILE A 250 -0.71 -4.01 -4.88
C ILE A 250 -1.58 -5.09 -5.48
N MET A 251 -1.57 -6.28 -4.88
CA MET A 251 -2.39 -7.40 -5.32
C MET A 251 -3.85 -7.25 -4.90
N GLY A 252 -4.29 -6.14 -4.31
CA GLY A 252 -5.69 -5.69 -4.45
C GLY A 252 -6.16 -5.66 -5.92
N CYS A 253 -5.23 -5.47 -6.85
CA CYS A 253 -5.45 -5.55 -8.29
C CYS A 253 -5.66 -6.95 -8.85
N ILE A 254 -5.83 -8.00 -8.05
CA ILE A 254 -6.16 -9.36 -8.53
C ILE A 254 -7.65 -9.70 -8.51
N LEU A 255 -8.51 -8.81 -8.00
CA LEU A 255 -9.95 -9.08 -8.03
C LEU A 255 -10.39 -9.36 -9.47
N PRO A 256 -11.37 -10.23 -9.73
CA PRO A 256 -11.94 -10.39 -11.07
C PRO A 256 -12.24 -9.05 -11.74
N PRO A 257 -12.08 -8.90 -13.07
CA PRO A 257 -12.11 -7.60 -13.75
C PRO A 257 -13.26 -6.66 -13.36
N HIS A 258 -14.50 -7.17 -13.30
CA HIS A 258 -15.65 -6.40 -12.82
C HIS A 258 -15.49 -5.89 -11.38
N LEU A 259 -15.08 -6.75 -10.44
CA LEU A 259 -14.89 -6.37 -9.04
C LEU A 259 -13.71 -5.42 -8.87
N TRP A 260 -12.60 -5.67 -9.58
CA TRP A 260 -11.49 -4.73 -9.59
C TRP A 260 -11.95 -3.35 -10.06
N LEU A 261 -12.73 -3.30 -11.15
CA LEU A 261 -13.15 -2.04 -11.72
C LEU A 261 -13.98 -1.20 -10.73
N THR A 262 -14.95 -1.82 -10.05
CA THR A 262 -15.87 -1.12 -9.15
C THR A 262 -15.33 -0.93 -7.74
N HIS A 263 -14.39 -1.77 -7.29
CA HIS A 263 -13.89 -1.74 -5.91
C HIS A 263 -12.44 -1.28 -5.76
N VAL A 264 -11.68 -1.19 -6.84
CA VAL A 264 -10.26 -0.77 -6.81
C VAL A 264 -10.00 0.30 -7.86
N GLY A 265 -10.11 -0.02 -9.15
CA GLY A 265 -9.73 0.86 -10.25
C GLY A 265 -10.45 2.21 -10.24
N ALA A 266 -11.78 2.21 -10.31
CA ALA A 266 -12.55 3.46 -10.28
C ALA A 266 -12.49 4.17 -8.91
N PRO A 267 -12.56 3.47 -7.76
CA PRO A 267 -12.31 4.09 -6.45
C PRO A 267 -10.95 4.78 -6.30
N VAL A 268 -9.85 4.13 -6.69
CA VAL A 268 -8.51 4.74 -6.66
C VAL A 268 -8.44 5.94 -7.60
N LEU A 269 -8.99 5.82 -8.81
CA LEU A 269 -9.10 6.93 -9.75
C LEU A 269 -9.87 8.11 -9.11
N LEU A 270 -11.00 7.85 -8.46
CA LEU A 270 -11.83 8.87 -7.79
C LEU A 270 -11.05 9.60 -6.69
N GLU A 271 -10.22 8.91 -5.92
CA GLU A 271 -9.37 9.53 -4.90
C GLU A 271 -8.25 10.41 -5.50
N LYS A 272 -7.74 10.06 -6.69
CA LYS A 272 -6.67 10.83 -7.36
C LYS A 272 -7.16 12.08 -8.08
N LEU A 273 -8.36 12.04 -8.66
CA LEU A 273 -8.90 13.10 -9.52
C LEU A 273 -8.90 14.50 -8.86
N PRO A 274 -9.29 14.69 -7.58
CA PRO A 274 -9.24 16.01 -6.94
C PRO A 274 -7.83 16.61 -6.88
N VAL A 275 -6.81 15.77 -6.67
CA VAL A 275 -5.40 16.20 -6.62
C VAL A 275 -4.96 16.62 -8.02
N TRP A 276 -5.24 15.81 -9.03
CA TRP A 276 -4.91 16.12 -10.43
C TRP A 276 -5.60 17.37 -10.92
N ARG A 277 -6.90 17.56 -10.63
CA ARG A 277 -7.63 18.79 -10.98
C ARG A 277 -6.93 20.03 -10.45
N ARG A 278 -6.52 20.02 -9.18
CA ARG A 278 -5.80 21.16 -8.58
C ARG A 278 -4.46 21.39 -9.25
N ARG A 279 -3.65 20.34 -9.46
CA ARG A 279 -2.34 20.49 -10.12
C ARG A 279 -2.46 20.97 -11.56
N LEU A 280 -3.42 20.46 -12.34
CA LEU A 280 -3.70 20.95 -13.70
C LEU A 280 -4.08 22.44 -13.72
N ALA A 281 -4.71 22.96 -12.67
CA ALA A 281 -5.00 24.38 -12.54
C ALA A 281 -3.77 25.22 -12.14
N GLN A 282 -2.84 24.67 -11.35
CA GLN A 282 -1.66 25.36 -10.81
C GLN A 282 -0.48 25.39 -11.79
N LEU A 283 -0.17 24.25 -12.43
CA LEU A 283 0.98 24.03 -13.29
C LEU A 283 1.16 25.13 -14.36
N PRO A 284 0.11 25.60 -15.07
CA PRO A 284 0.28 26.67 -16.06
C PRO A 284 0.80 27.99 -15.47
N HIS A 285 0.45 28.31 -14.22
CA HIS A 285 0.93 29.52 -13.55
C HIS A 285 2.38 29.40 -13.11
N GLU A 286 2.77 28.24 -12.56
CA GLU A 286 4.16 27.94 -12.17
C GLU A 286 5.10 27.94 -13.38
N LEU A 287 4.70 27.30 -14.47
CA LEU A 287 5.46 27.28 -15.73
C LEU A 287 5.66 28.70 -16.30
N ARG A 288 4.61 29.54 -16.32
CA ARG A 288 4.73 30.94 -16.77
C ARG A 288 5.65 31.78 -15.88
N ALA A 289 5.65 31.53 -14.57
CA ALA A 289 6.53 32.24 -13.64
C ALA A 289 8.00 31.88 -13.90
N ILE A 290 8.31 30.60 -14.17
CA ILE A 290 9.65 30.16 -14.53
C ILE A 290 10.06 30.71 -15.91
N ASP A 291 9.17 30.67 -16.91
CA ASP A 291 9.43 31.21 -18.24
C ASP A 291 9.74 32.72 -18.20
N THR A 292 9.04 33.46 -17.34
CA THR A 292 9.29 34.90 -17.11
C THR A 292 10.65 35.15 -16.48
N GLN A 293 11.03 34.34 -15.49
CA GLN A 293 12.37 34.44 -14.88
C GLN A 293 13.44 34.13 -15.93
N LEU A 294 13.33 33.02 -16.66
CA LEU A 294 14.28 32.59 -17.68
C LEU A 294 14.52 33.61 -18.80
N ALA A 295 13.54 34.49 -19.05
CA ALA A 295 13.64 35.58 -20.03
C ALA A 295 14.52 36.76 -19.55
N ASP A 296 14.90 36.83 -18.27
CA ASP A 296 15.84 37.84 -17.79
C ASP A 296 17.24 37.62 -18.39
N ALA A 297 17.74 38.63 -19.11
CA ALA A 297 19.05 38.62 -19.74
C ALA A 297 20.21 38.66 -18.73
N ASN A 298 19.96 39.07 -17.48
CA ASN A 298 20.97 39.19 -16.44
C ASN A 298 21.10 37.95 -15.54
N LEU A 299 20.37 36.88 -15.85
CA LEU A 299 20.48 35.61 -15.12
C LEU A 299 21.86 34.99 -15.28
N GLY A 300 22.53 34.74 -14.15
CA GLY A 300 23.76 33.93 -14.12
C GLY A 300 23.51 32.50 -14.58
N ASN A 301 24.54 31.85 -15.14
CA ASN A 301 24.44 30.50 -15.71
C ASN A 301 23.92 29.45 -14.72
N ALA A 302 24.34 29.49 -13.45
CA ALA A 302 23.90 28.52 -12.44
C ALA A 302 22.39 28.61 -12.17
N GLU A 303 21.86 29.82 -12.08
CA GLU A 303 20.44 30.06 -11.83
C GLU A 303 19.59 29.70 -13.05
N ARG A 304 20.07 30.02 -14.26
CA ARG A 304 19.44 29.59 -15.51
C ARG A 304 19.32 28.05 -15.58
N THR A 305 20.39 27.32 -15.26
CA THR A 305 20.37 25.85 -15.24
C THR A 305 19.35 25.31 -14.22
N ARG A 306 19.29 25.90 -13.02
CA ARG A 306 18.32 25.52 -11.97
C ARG A 306 16.88 25.67 -12.46
N LEU A 307 16.55 26.82 -13.05
CA LEU A 307 15.20 27.13 -13.54
C LEU A 307 14.79 26.24 -14.72
N VAL A 308 15.72 25.89 -15.63
CA VAL A 308 15.44 24.93 -16.71
C VAL A 308 15.10 23.55 -16.14
N ALA A 309 15.88 23.06 -15.17
CA ALA A 309 15.60 21.78 -14.53
C ALA A 309 14.24 21.79 -13.81
N GLU A 310 13.90 22.88 -13.11
CA GLU A 310 12.61 23.05 -12.45
C GLU A 310 11.44 23.03 -13.46
N ARG A 311 11.59 23.72 -14.60
CA ARG A 311 10.61 23.70 -15.69
C ARG A 311 10.39 22.31 -16.27
N GLU A 312 11.46 21.55 -16.48
CA GLU A 312 11.40 20.17 -16.98
C GLU A 312 10.66 19.25 -16.00
N LEU A 313 10.89 19.41 -14.70
CA LEU A 313 10.19 18.65 -13.65
C LEU A 313 8.67 18.93 -13.67
N LEU A 314 8.27 20.20 -13.80
CA LEU A 314 6.84 20.56 -13.90
C LEU A 314 6.20 20.04 -15.20
N GLY A 315 6.93 20.08 -16.32
CA GLY A 315 6.48 19.47 -17.58
C GLY A 315 6.29 17.95 -17.48
N ALA A 316 7.21 17.27 -16.81
CA ALA A 316 7.10 15.84 -16.52
C ALA A 316 5.99 15.51 -15.50
N GLU A 317 5.63 16.43 -14.61
CA GLU A 317 4.46 16.29 -13.75
C GLU A 317 3.16 16.37 -14.57
N ASP A 318 2.99 17.39 -15.42
CA ASP A 318 1.79 17.53 -16.26
C ASP A 318 1.56 16.32 -17.17
N ALA A 319 2.63 15.78 -17.76
CA ALA A 319 2.58 14.62 -18.65
C ALA A 319 2.20 13.31 -17.92
N ARG A 320 2.36 13.25 -16.59
CA ARG A 320 1.99 12.08 -15.77
C ARG A 320 0.54 12.12 -15.27
N ILE A 321 -0.13 13.27 -15.38
CA ILE A 321 -1.54 13.40 -14.97
C ILE A 321 -2.43 12.78 -16.05
N ILE A 322 -3.27 11.83 -15.65
CA ILE A 322 -4.27 11.20 -16.51
C ILE A 322 -5.42 12.18 -16.74
N LYS A 323 -5.69 12.50 -18.02
CA LYS A 323 -6.63 13.55 -18.44
C LYS A 323 -7.92 13.01 -19.05
N HIS A 324 -7.94 11.75 -19.49
CA HIS A 324 -9.10 11.11 -20.10
C HIS A 324 -9.09 9.58 -19.96
N ILE A 325 -10.21 8.94 -20.31
CA ILE A 325 -10.45 7.50 -20.09
C ILE A 325 -9.45 6.59 -20.82
N GLU A 326 -9.11 6.91 -22.07
CA GLU A 326 -8.15 6.10 -22.83
C GLU A 326 -6.74 6.11 -22.20
N GLU A 327 -6.26 7.25 -21.70
CA GLU A 327 -5.00 7.35 -20.95
C GLU A 327 -5.06 6.52 -19.67
N TRP A 328 -6.19 6.51 -18.99
CA TRP A 328 -6.39 5.71 -17.78
C TRP A 328 -6.26 4.21 -18.08
N PHE A 329 -6.95 3.68 -19.08
CA PHE A 329 -6.82 2.26 -19.45
C PHE A 329 -5.39 1.89 -19.85
N ARG A 330 -4.67 2.75 -20.59
CA ARG A 330 -3.26 2.54 -20.90
C ARG A 330 -2.39 2.49 -19.65
N SER A 331 -2.67 3.37 -18.69
CA SER A 331 -1.95 3.42 -17.41
C SER A 331 -2.16 2.15 -16.60
N GLU A 332 -3.42 1.70 -16.42
CA GLU A 332 -3.76 0.48 -15.69
C GLU A 332 -3.16 -0.77 -16.36
N ARG A 333 -3.23 -0.84 -17.70
CA ARG A 333 -2.56 -1.91 -18.47
C ARG A 333 -1.08 -1.96 -18.13
N GLY A 334 -0.39 -0.80 -18.19
CA GLY A 334 1.02 -0.70 -17.85
C GLY A 334 1.32 -1.13 -16.42
N PHE A 335 0.45 -0.76 -15.48
CA PHE A 335 0.56 -1.15 -14.08
C PHE A 335 0.41 -2.68 -13.88
N PHE A 336 -0.59 -3.32 -14.50
CA PHE A 336 -0.73 -4.77 -14.43
C PHE A 336 0.46 -5.51 -15.04
N SER A 337 0.97 -5.05 -16.19
CA SER A 337 2.18 -5.62 -16.79
C SER A 337 3.40 -5.48 -15.89
N PHE A 338 3.53 -4.36 -15.19
CA PHE A 338 4.59 -4.17 -14.20
C PHE A 338 4.46 -5.14 -13.02
N ILE A 339 3.25 -5.37 -12.50
CA ILE A 339 3.03 -6.35 -11.43
C ILE A 339 3.39 -7.77 -11.92
N GLU A 340 2.86 -8.18 -13.08
CA GLU A 340 3.09 -9.51 -13.65
C GLU A 340 4.59 -9.78 -13.85
N SER A 341 5.31 -8.85 -14.46
CA SER A 341 6.72 -9.05 -14.86
C SER A 341 7.74 -8.78 -13.75
N ALA A 342 7.51 -7.75 -12.93
CA ALA A 342 8.54 -7.23 -12.02
C ALA A 342 8.24 -7.48 -10.53
N ARG A 343 7.03 -7.89 -10.16
CA ARG A 343 6.65 -8.09 -8.76
C ARG A 343 6.43 -9.56 -8.41
N LEU A 344 5.63 -10.28 -9.20
CA LEU A 344 5.35 -11.70 -8.93
C LEU A 344 6.61 -12.55 -8.86
N SER A 345 7.59 -12.28 -9.73
CA SER A 345 8.85 -13.03 -9.78
C SER A 345 9.74 -12.86 -8.54
N THR A 346 9.49 -11.83 -7.73
CA THR A 346 10.31 -11.51 -6.55
C THR A 346 9.78 -12.14 -5.26
N VAL A 347 8.63 -12.80 -5.31
CA VAL A 347 7.97 -13.46 -4.17
C VAL A 347 7.58 -14.88 -4.58
N ALA A 348 8.01 -15.87 -3.80
CA ALA A 348 7.67 -17.27 -4.06
C ALA A 348 6.15 -17.48 -4.09
N ARG A 349 5.69 -18.39 -4.97
CA ARG A 349 4.27 -18.77 -5.16
C ARG A 349 3.31 -17.69 -5.66
N ALA A 350 3.69 -16.42 -5.66
CA ALA A 350 2.84 -15.33 -6.10
C ALA A 350 2.26 -15.57 -7.51
N HIS A 351 3.08 -16.13 -8.40
CA HIS A 351 2.65 -16.48 -9.76
C HIS A 351 1.59 -17.60 -9.79
N GLU A 352 1.74 -18.63 -8.96
CA GLU A 352 0.78 -19.74 -8.86
C GLU A 352 -0.58 -19.29 -8.31
N LEU A 353 -0.56 -18.29 -7.41
CA LEU A 353 -1.77 -17.79 -6.79
C LEU A 353 -2.56 -16.86 -7.72
N TRP A 354 -1.88 -16.05 -8.53
CA TRP A 354 -2.52 -14.89 -9.17
C TRP A 354 -2.05 -14.55 -10.59
N GLY A 355 -1.06 -15.25 -11.15
CA GLY A 355 -0.46 -14.92 -12.45
C GLY A 355 -1.48 -14.85 -13.58
N ASP A 356 -2.37 -15.85 -13.64
CA ASP A 356 -3.38 -15.94 -14.70
C ASP A 356 -4.39 -14.79 -14.65
N ILE A 357 -4.75 -14.32 -13.46
CA ILE A 357 -5.74 -13.23 -13.31
C ILE A 357 -5.16 -11.90 -13.82
N LEU A 358 -3.89 -11.61 -13.55
CA LEU A 358 -3.25 -10.41 -14.08
C LEU A 358 -3.14 -10.49 -15.60
N ARG A 359 -2.80 -11.66 -16.15
CA ARG A 359 -2.73 -11.86 -17.60
C ARG A 359 -4.08 -11.65 -18.27
N GLU A 360 -5.16 -12.19 -17.70
CA GLU A 360 -6.52 -11.97 -18.18
C GLU A 360 -6.87 -10.48 -18.22
N LYS A 361 -6.49 -9.71 -17.19
CA LYS A 361 -6.71 -8.26 -17.16
C LYS A 361 -5.90 -7.51 -18.19
N ILE A 362 -4.63 -7.86 -18.39
CA ILE A 362 -3.79 -7.25 -19.42
C ILE A 362 -4.44 -7.44 -20.79
N LEU A 363 -4.87 -8.66 -21.11
CA LEU A 363 -5.57 -8.98 -22.35
C LEU A 363 -6.92 -8.23 -22.47
N LEU A 364 -7.66 -8.09 -21.37
CA LEU A 364 -8.88 -7.29 -21.36
C LEU A 364 -8.59 -5.81 -21.65
N MET A 365 -7.56 -5.22 -21.03
CA MET A 365 -7.18 -3.83 -21.29
C MET A 365 -6.74 -3.65 -22.74
N ASP A 366 -5.97 -4.58 -23.30
CA ASP A 366 -5.54 -4.53 -24.69
C ASP A 366 -6.77 -4.52 -25.64
N ARG A 367 -7.77 -5.38 -25.40
CA ARG A 367 -9.04 -5.37 -26.16
C ARG A 367 -9.82 -4.06 -26.02
N VAL A 368 -9.85 -3.45 -24.84
CA VAL A 368 -10.50 -2.14 -24.63
C VAL A 368 -9.78 -1.06 -25.44
N ILE A 369 -8.45 -1.02 -25.38
CA ILE A 369 -7.62 -0.03 -26.07
C ILE A 369 -7.73 -0.17 -27.60
N GLU A 370 -7.91 -1.39 -28.11
CA GLU A 370 -8.15 -1.66 -29.54
C GLU A 370 -9.46 -1.03 -30.06
N ARG A 371 -10.47 -0.80 -29.19
CA ARG A 371 -11.74 -0.15 -29.54
C ARG A 371 -11.62 1.37 -29.61
N ARG A 372 -10.68 1.85 -30.44
CA ARG A 372 -10.49 3.28 -30.72
C ARG A 372 -11.76 3.95 -31.24
N ASP A 373 -12.57 3.21 -32.00
CA ASP A 373 -13.88 3.64 -32.48
C ASP A 373 -14.83 4.05 -31.35
N LEU A 374 -14.73 3.40 -30.18
CA LEU A 374 -15.49 3.75 -28.99
C LEU A 374 -14.79 4.80 -28.13
N LEU A 375 -13.47 4.73 -28.00
CA LEU A 375 -12.68 5.57 -27.09
C LEU A 375 -12.46 6.99 -27.62
N GLU A 376 -12.16 7.19 -28.91
CA GLU A 376 -11.85 8.52 -29.47
C GLU A 376 -12.97 9.56 -29.22
N PRO A 377 -14.27 9.23 -29.41
CA PRO A 377 -15.35 10.14 -29.07
C PRO A 377 -15.43 10.49 -27.57
N LEU A 378 -15.01 9.58 -26.69
CA LEU A 378 -15.00 9.79 -25.23
C LEU A 378 -13.80 10.66 -24.80
N VAL A 379 -12.66 10.54 -25.49
CA VAL A 379 -11.45 11.35 -25.24
C VAL A 379 -11.75 12.85 -25.39
N ALA A 380 -12.55 13.22 -26.39
CA ALA A 380 -12.95 14.62 -26.60
C ALA A 380 -13.73 15.24 -25.43
N GLN A 381 -14.31 14.43 -24.54
CA GLN A 381 -15.02 14.90 -23.34
C GLN A 381 -14.07 15.19 -22.17
N GLY A 382 -12.81 14.72 -22.27
CA GLY A 382 -11.72 15.07 -21.36
C GLY A 382 -11.97 14.71 -19.89
N PHE A 383 -11.40 15.53 -19.01
CA PHE A 383 -11.30 15.24 -17.57
C PHE A 383 -12.66 15.17 -16.85
N ALA A 384 -13.64 15.99 -17.26
CA ALA A 384 -14.96 15.99 -16.63
C ALA A 384 -15.72 14.67 -16.83
N PHE A 385 -15.54 14.05 -18.01
CA PHE A 385 -16.11 12.74 -18.28
C PHE A 385 -15.39 11.64 -17.51
N LEU A 386 -14.06 11.72 -17.38
CA LEU A 386 -13.27 10.80 -16.54
C LEU A 386 -13.72 10.83 -15.08
N GLU A 387 -14.04 12.01 -14.53
CA GLU A 387 -14.60 12.12 -13.18
C GLU A 387 -15.99 11.51 -13.06
N SER A 388 -16.88 11.80 -14.00
CA SER A 388 -18.23 11.24 -14.02
C SER A 388 -18.19 9.72 -14.09
N TYR A 389 -17.28 9.18 -14.91
CA TYR A 389 -16.97 7.76 -15.03
C TYR A 389 -16.52 7.14 -13.69
N ALA A 390 -15.53 7.74 -13.05
CA ALA A 390 -14.99 7.26 -11.78
C ALA A 390 -16.07 7.26 -10.67
N GLN A 391 -16.83 8.35 -10.57
CA GLN A 391 -17.92 8.48 -9.60
C GLN A 391 -19.01 7.42 -9.84
N LEU A 392 -19.41 7.20 -11.10
CA LEU A 392 -20.44 6.23 -11.43
C LEU A 392 -20.06 4.81 -10.99
N LEU A 393 -18.83 4.40 -11.30
CA LEU A 393 -18.37 3.04 -11.02
C LEU A 393 -17.98 2.81 -9.56
N ALA A 394 -17.38 3.80 -8.90
CA ALA A 394 -17.00 3.68 -7.48
C ALA A 394 -18.23 3.54 -6.56
N ASN A 395 -19.41 3.97 -7.01
CA ASN A 395 -20.67 3.81 -6.28
C ASN A 395 -21.53 2.64 -6.77
N ALA A 396 -21.06 1.90 -7.78
CA ALA A 396 -21.78 0.76 -8.32
C ALA A 396 -21.65 -0.44 -7.38
N LYS A 397 -22.78 -1.08 -7.07
CA LYS A 397 -22.79 -2.38 -6.36
C LYS A 397 -22.51 -3.53 -7.32
N ASP A 398 -23.06 -3.44 -8.53
CA ASP A 398 -22.81 -4.36 -9.64
C ASP A 398 -22.62 -3.51 -10.91
N ILE A 399 -21.59 -3.85 -11.69
CA ILE A 399 -21.34 -3.24 -12.99
C ILE A 399 -22.51 -3.47 -13.98
N ARG A 400 -23.28 -4.54 -13.81
CA ARG A 400 -24.46 -4.82 -14.66
C ARG A 400 -25.50 -3.70 -14.58
N ASP A 401 -25.70 -3.14 -13.40
CA ASP A 401 -26.64 -2.04 -13.19
C ASP A 401 -26.19 -0.77 -13.95
N VAL A 402 -24.88 -0.55 -14.01
CA VAL A 402 -24.28 0.57 -14.75
C VAL A 402 -24.43 0.37 -16.26
N VAL A 403 -24.13 -0.84 -16.76
CA VAL A 403 -24.26 -1.18 -18.19
C VAL A 403 -25.73 -1.09 -18.65
N ALA A 404 -26.67 -1.49 -17.80
CA ALA A 404 -28.10 -1.45 -18.09
C ALA A 404 -28.73 -0.05 -17.99
N SER A 405 -28.02 0.93 -17.43
CA SER A 405 -28.52 2.30 -17.30
C SER A 405 -28.76 2.94 -18.66
N ARG A 406 -29.86 3.69 -18.81
CA ARG A 406 -30.15 4.45 -20.02
C ARG A 406 -29.39 5.77 -20.10
N ASP A 407 -28.83 6.21 -18.98
CA ASP A 407 -28.22 7.53 -18.83
C ASP A 407 -26.70 7.53 -19.12
N ILE A 408 -26.12 6.35 -19.38
CA ILE A 408 -24.70 6.21 -19.73
C ILE A 408 -24.47 6.40 -21.23
N ASP A 409 -23.32 6.97 -21.61
CA ASP A 409 -22.91 7.03 -23.02
C ASP A 409 -22.91 5.60 -23.62
N PRO A 410 -23.60 5.34 -24.74
CA PRO A 410 -23.68 4.00 -25.32
C PRO A 410 -22.33 3.38 -25.64
N ARG A 411 -21.33 4.19 -26.03
CA ARG A 411 -19.97 3.73 -26.31
C ARG A 411 -19.27 3.27 -25.03
N LEU A 412 -19.47 4.01 -23.95
CA LEU A 412 -18.96 3.63 -22.64
C LEU A 412 -19.64 2.34 -22.14
N SER A 413 -20.95 2.20 -22.32
CA SER A 413 -21.68 0.96 -21.99
C SER A 413 -21.11 -0.26 -22.73
N GLU A 414 -20.79 -0.10 -24.01
CA GLU A 414 -20.19 -1.17 -24.81
C GLU A 414 -18.78 -1.56 -24.30
N ILE A 415 -17.95 -0.57 -23.92
CA ILE A 415 -16.66 -0.83 -23.25
C ILE A 415 -16.87 -1.59 -21.94
N LEU A 416 -17.76 -1.09 -21.07
CA LEU A 416 -18.03 -1.69 -19.76
C LEU A 416 -18.63 -3.10 -19.85
N THR A 417 -19.35 -3.41 -20.92
CA THR A 417 -19.85 -4.76 -21.19
C THR A 417 -18.73 -5.79 -21.26
N MET A 418 -17.53 -5.41 -21.70
CA MET A 418 -16.36 -6.32 -21.78
C MET A 418 -15.87 -6.78 -20.40
N PHE A 419 -16.18 -6.02 -19.34
CA PHE A 419 -15.80 -6.36 -17.97
C PHE A 419 -16.79 -7.31 -17.28
N LEU A 420 -17.97 -7.53 -17.87
CA LEU A 420 -18.99 -8.39 -17.28
C LEU A 420 -18.50 -9.84 -17.14
N PRO A 421 -18.77 -10.53 -16.01
CA PRO A 421 -18.32 -11.90 -15.78
C PRO A 421 -18.64 -12.87 -16.93
N GLU A 422 -19.83 -12.75 -17.51
CA GLU A 422 -20.29 -13.57 -18.64
C GLU A 422 -19.59 -13.28 -19.97
N LYS A 423 -18.82 -12.20 -20.07
CA LYS A 423 -18.04 -11.79 -21.25
C LYS A 423 -16.54 -12.06 -21.09
N LEU A 424 -16.11 -12.31 -19.87
CA LEU A 424 -14.81 -12.89 -19.57
C LEU A 424 -14.92 -14.36 -19.95
N ALA A 425 -14.38 -14.72 -21.12
CA ALA A 425 -14.42 -16.09 -21.59
C ALA A 425 -13.86 -17.03 -20.50
N PRO A 426 -14.39 -18.25 -20.34
CA PRO A 426 -13.57 -19.28 -19.74
C PRO A 426 -12.37 -19.43 -20.68
N THR A 427 -11.18 -18.99 -20.25
CA THR A 427 -9.94 -19.46 -20.87
C THR A 427 -9.89 -20.97 -20.61
N ALA A 428 -10.52 -21.71 -21.50
CA ALA A 428 -10.40 -23.15 -21.64
C ALA A 428 -8.98 -23.42 -22.15
N GLY A 429 -8.24 -24.23 -21.39
CA GLY A 429 -6.90 -24.70 -21.71
C GLY A 429 -6.17 -25.10 -20.45
#